data_AF-A0A7L5GAQ7-F1
#
_entry.id   AF-A0A7L5GAQ7-F1
#
_cell.length_a   1.000
_cell.length_b   1.000
_cell.length_c   1.000
_cell.angle_alpha   90.00
_cell.angle_beta   90.00
_cell.angle_gamma   90.00
#
_symmetry.space_group_name_H-M   'P 1'
#
loop_
_entity.id
_entity.type
_entity.pdbx_description
1 polymer ?
#
loop_
_entity_poly.entity_id
_entity_poly.type
_entity_poly.pdbx_seq_one_letter_code
_entity_poly.pdbx_strand_id
1 'polypeptide(L)' 'MDLEARKYQFIQELFKIDKEQVMTALERVLKREKEESQEISTAHKKELDSRLKSYKNNPGDVLDWEDVKADW' A
#
# COMPACT_ATOMS: atom_id res chain seq x y z
N MET A 1 -29.76 6.30 4.24
CA MET A 1 -29.40 5.26 3.27
C MET A 1 -28.33 4.40 3.91
N ASP A 2 -28.57 3.10 4.08
CA ASP A 2 -27.59 2.19 4.65
C ASP A 2 -26.38 2.00 3.71
N LEU A 3 -25.31 1.43 4.25
CA LEU A 3 -24.05 1.25 3.53
C LEU A 3 -24.19 0.33 2.31
N GLU A 4 -25.07 -0.67 2.40
CA GLU A 4 -25.28 -1.66 1.35
C GLU A 4 -25.97 -1.01 0.14
N ALA A 5 -27.04 -0.25 0.36
CA ALA A 5 -27.71 0.53 -0.68
C ALA A 5 -26.75 1.53 -1.37
N ARG A 6 -25.87 2.19 -0.60
CA ARG A 6 -24.84 3.09 -1.16
C ARG A 6 -23.82 2.35 -2.03
N LYS A 7 -23.41 1.14 -1.64
CA LYS A 7 -22.49 0.31 -2.44
C LYS A 7 -23.12 -0.09 -3.77
N TYR A 8 -24.38 -0.53 -3.76
CA TYR A 8 -25.09 -0.88 -4.98
C TYR A 8 -25.22 0.30 -5.94
N GLN A 9 -25.62 1.47 -5.42
CA GLN A 9 -25.72 2.67 -6.24
C GLN A 9 -24.35 3.05 -6.85
N PHE A 10 -23.28 2.97 -6.06
CA PHE A 10 -21.94 3.27 -6.55
C PHE A 10 -21.50 2.30 -7.67
N ILE A 11 -21.74 1.00 -7.51
CA ILE A 11 -21.45 0.01 -8.55
C ILE A 11 -22.21 0.32 -9.84
N GLN A 12 -23.49 0.67 -9.74
CA GLN A 12 -24.28 1.05 -10.92
C GLN A 12 -23.73 2.29 -11.63
N GLU A 13 -23.24 3.28 -10.90
CA GLU A 13 -22.61 4.46 -11.50
C GLU A 13 -21.26 4.13 -12.15
N LEU A 14 -20.46 3.23 -11.57
CA LEU A 14 -19.19 2.79 -12.17
C LEU A 14 -19.38 2.22 -13.58
N PHE A 15 -20.42 1.42 -13.80
CA PHE A 15 -20.71 0.83 -15.11
C PHE A 15 -21.17 1.85 -16.17
N LYS A 16 -21.55 3.06 -15.77
CA LYS A 16 -21.92 4.16 -16.68
C LYS A 16 -20.74 5.04 -17.06
N ILE A 17 -19.55 4.78 -16.53
CA ILE A 17 -18.35 5.57 -16.81
C ILE A 17 -17.76 5.11 -18.15
N ASP A 18 -17.88 5.96 -19.16
CA ASP A 18 -17.28 5.70 -20.48
C ASP A 18 -15.85 6.25 -20.63
N LYS A 19 -15.43 7.14 -19.72
CA LYS A 19 -14.13 7.82 -19.78
C LYS A 19 -13.08 7.07 -18.96
N GLU A 20 -12.09 6.48 -19.63
CA GLU A 20 -10.98 5.76 -19.00
C GLU A 20 -10.26 6.59 -17.92
N GLN A 21 -10.00 7.87 -18.18
CA GLN A 21 -9.35 8.77 -17.22
C GLN A 21 -10.09 8.87 -15.87
N VAL A 22 -11.43 8.78 -15.90
CA VAL A 22 -12.25 8.79 -14.67
C VAL A 22 -12.06 7.48 -13.91
N MET A 23 -12.01 6.35 -14.61
CA MET A 23 -11.71 5.06 -13.98
C MET A 23 -10.31 5.04 -13.36
N THR A 24 -9.29 5.51 -14.09
CA THR A 24 -7.91 5.60 -13.56
C THR A 24 -7.85 6.43 -12.27
N ALA A 25 -8.59 7.55 -12.21
CA ALA A 25 -8.63 8.38 -11.01
C ALA A 25 -9.28 7.65 -9.82
N LEU A 26 -10.36 6.90 -10.05
CA LEU A 26 -11.05 6.14 -9.02
C LEU A 26 -10.20 4.98 -8.49
N GLU A 27 -9.55 4.22 -9.37
CA GLU A 27 -8.61 3.16 -9.00
C GLU A 27 -7.48 3.69 -8.12
N ARG A 28 -6.93 4.85 -8.47
CA ARG A 28 -5.87 5.50 -7.68
C ARG A 28 -6.34 5.83 -6.27
N VAL A 29 -7.55 6.35 -6.12
CA VAL A 29 -8.11 6.68 -4.80
C VAL A 29 -8.32 5.41 -3.97
N LEU A 30 -8.94 4.37 -4.56
CA LEU A 30 -9.17 3.10 -3.86
C LEU A 30 -7.86 2.43 -3.44
N LYS A 31 -6.84 2.46 -4.31
CA LYS A 31 -5.52 1.92 -4.02
C LYS A 31 -4.85 2.67 -2.87
N ARG A 32 -4.91 4.00 -2.88
CA ARG A 32 -4.35 4.84 -1.81
C ARG A 32 -4.99 4.54 -0.45
N GLU A 33 -6.32 4.49 -0.37
CA GLU A 33 -7.01 4.16 0.89
C GLU A 33 -6.65 2.75 1.39
N LYS A 34 -6.51 1.79 0.48
CA LYS A 34 -6.06 0.43 0.80
C LYS A 34 -4.63 0.42 1.33
N GLU A 35 -3.72 1.17 0.71
CA GLU A 35 -2.32 1.26 1.13
C GLU A 35 -2.19 2.03 2.45
N GLU A 36 -2.96 3.10 2.67
CA GLU A 36 -2.98 3.86 3.92
C GLU A 36 -3.54 3.05 5.10
N SER A 37 -4.50 2.16 4.83
CA SER A 37 -5.04 1.22 5.83
C SER A 37 -4.21 -0.05 6.02
N GLN A 38 -3.24 -0.30 5.14
CA GLN A 38 -2.28 -1.39 5.33
C GLN A 38 -1.26 -0.98 6.39
N GLU A 39 -1.50 -1.40 7.63
CA GLU A 39 -0.51 -1.28 8.68
C GLU A 39 0.67 -2.23 8.42
N ILE A 40 1.88 -1.68 8.40
CA ILE A 40 3.10 -2.48 8.49
C ILE A 40 3.06 -3.23 9.82
N SER A 41 3.23 -4.56 9.78
CA SER A 41 3.26 -5.36 11.02
C SER A 41 4.28 -4.80 12.00
N THR A 42 4.02 -4.91 13.29
CA THR A 42 4.94 -4.43 14.33
C THR A 42 6.34 -5.03 14.19
N ALA A 43 6.43 -6.29 13.73
CA ALA A 43 7.69 -6.96 13.42
C ALA A 43 8.44 -6.30 12.26
N HIS A 44 7.76 -6.04 11.13
CA HIS A 44 8.36 -5.39 9.97
C HIS A 44 8.77 -3.95 10.29
N LYS A 45 7.97 -3.22 11.07
CA LYS A 45 8.30 -1.86 11.51
C LYS A 45 9.53 -1.84 12.40
N LYS A 46 9.64 -2.80 13.33
CA LYS A 46 10.81 -2.94 14.21
C LYS A 46 12.09 -3.22 13.42
N GLU A 47 12.02 -4.11 12.43
CA GLU A 47 13.15 -4.41 11.55
C GLU A 47 13.56 -3.18 10.73
N LEU A 48 12.59 -2.47 10.15
CA LEU A 48 12.84 -1.24 9.41
C LEU A 48 13.49 -0.16 10.28
N ASP A 49 12.96 0.08 11.48
CA ASP A 49 13.52 1.04 12.44
C ASP A 49 14.96 0.65 12.87
N SER A 50 15.23 -0.65 13.03
CA SER A 50 16.56 -1.18 13.32
C SER A 50 17.54 -0.87 12.19
N ARG A 51 17.15 -1.17 10.95
CA ARG A 51 17.96 -0.90 9.75
C ARG A 51 18.22 0.59 9.53
N LEU A 52 17.20 1.44 9.70
CA LEU A 52 17.35 2.89 9.58
C LEU A 52 18.34 3.45 10.62
N LYS A 53 18.33 2.92 11.85
CA LYS A 53 19.31 3.28 12.88
C LYS A 53 20.72 2.79 12.53
N SER A 54 20.86 1.56 12.04
CA SER A 54 22.17 1.03 11.61
C SER A 54 22.75 1.87 10.48
N TYR A 55 21.94 2.15 9.46
CA TYR A 55 22.33 2.96 8.30
C TYR A 55 22.74 4.39 8.70
N LYS A 56 22.02 5.03 9.63
CA LYS A 56 22.39 6.36 10.14
C LYS A 56 23.79 6.37 10.78
N ASN A 57 24.18 5.27 11.41
CA ASN A 57 25.49 5.13 12.05
C ASN A 57 26.58 4.65 11.07
N ASN A 58 26.21 3.87 10.05
CA ASN A 58 27.11 3.37 9.03
C ASN A 58 26.41 3.32 7.64
N PRO A 59 26.49 4.40 6.84
CA PRO A 59 25.80 4.48 5.55
C PRO A 59 26.34 3.52 4.48
N GLY A 60 27.52 2.93 4.70
CA GLY A 60 28.11 1.91 3.82
C GLY A 60 27.65 0.49 4.14
N ASP A 61 26.98 0.30 5.27
CA ASP A 61 26.40 -0.98 5.70
C ASP A 61 25.02 -1.16 5.05
N VAL A 62 25.05 -1.41 3.74
CA VAL A 62 23.87 -1.68 2.94
C VAL A 62 23.63 -3.19 2.88
N LEU A 63 22.36 -3.54 2.93
CA LEU A 63 21.92 -4.92 3.02
C LEU A 63 21.66 -5.42 1.59
N ASP A 64 22.48 -6.35 1.10
CA ASP A 64 22.33 -6.94 -0.23
C ASP A 64 21.18 -7.96 -0.22
N TRP A 65 20.34 -7.92 -1.24
CA TRP A 65 19.27 -8.90 -1.43
C TRP A 65 19.83 -10.33 -1.56
N GLU A 66 21.02 -10.46 -2.16
CA GLU A 66 21.68 -11.75 -2.33
C GLU A 66 22.04 -12.41 -0.98
N ASP A 67 22.27 -11.62 0.07
CA ASP A 67 22.62 -12.11 1.40
C ASP A 67 21.39 -12.59 2.20
N VAL A 68 20.19 -12.08 1.91
CA VAL A 68 18.97 -12.35 2.70
C VAL A 68 18.11 -13.47 2.11
N LYS A 69 18.15 -13.65 0.78
CA LYS A 69 17.26 -14.60 0.10
C LYS A 69 17.41 -16.06 0.54
N ALA A 70 18.50 -16.40 1.22
CA ALA A 70 18.77 -17.75 1.71
C ALA A 70 17.92 -18.12 2.95
N ASP A 71 17.48 -17.11 3.72
CA ASP A 71 16.75 -17.27 4.99
C ASP A 71 15.25 -16.95 4.88
N TRP A 72 14.72 -16.84 3.65
CA TRP A 72 13.33 -16.42 3.37
C TRP A 72 12.42 -17.56 2.93
#